data_AF-A0A225AWE1-F1
#
_entry.id   AF-A0A225AWE1-F1
#
_cell.length_a   1.000
_cell.length_b   1.000
_cell.length_c   1.000
_cell.angle_alpha   90.00
_cell.angle_beta   90.00
_cell.angle_gamma   90.00
#
_symmetry.space_group_name_H-M   'P 1'
#
loop_
_entity.id
_entity.type
_entity.pdbx_description
1 polymer ?
#
loop_
_entity_poly.entity_id
_entity_poly.type
_entity_poly.pdbx_seq_one_letter_code
_entity_poly.pdbx_strand_id
1 'polypeptide(L)'
;MADATGNTLTRLWSDTSSGLYHDYHLVASEWVVTDRINAAPGQRFFSWDEFFDPNSSYGSDNFSQIGRYNLSNVVFDKEASGGIVVDGHASGTGNGSSPSAAQDIIILRNGLCSSSCAVFVEMMHHEAGVRNVAVGGRPSYGLMQGPGRSRGAALYSTSQLDTDIWNARHHSKRAARHLPHRRKSLFVTSASFNLRNLRDQVRRDNTTMSLQFLYEPADCRIFFTPSTWYNYTNLWKYAADAIWNNTGLCVKNSTSQDGLEPDRLVYTGDATEIITDSFQQGFPPIIREEEMFGGRHDLSMIQNMECTTNRDCAAPGHFSFRMVTTCHDENERMVKSLCVAECSSSKNCAGAAFVASHATHPTHTTKKW
;
A
#
# COMPACT_ATOMS: atom_id res chain seq x y z
N MET A 1 3.41 -7.42 -17.84
CA MET A 1 2.31 -7.85 -16.94
C MET A 1 1.20 -6.80 -16.94
N ALA A 2 1.53 -5.55 -16.57
CA ALA A 2 0.56 -4.45 -16.52
C ALA A 2 -0.30 -4.34 -17.78
N ASP A 3 0.30 -4.29 -18.97
CA ASP A 3 -0.47 -4.21 -20.23
C ASP A 3 -1.38 -5.40 -20.47
N ALA A 4 -0.95 -6.61 -20.12
CA ALA A 4 -1.76 -7.82 -20.35
C ALA A 4 -2.97 -7.87 -19.43
N THR A 5 -2.79 -7.51 -18.15
CA THR A 5 -3.85 -7.47 -17.15
C THR A 5 -4.78 -6.29 -17.43
N GLY A 6 -4.22 -5.09 -17.54
CA GLY A 6 -4.94 -3.83 -17.73
C GLY A 6 -5.74 -3.77 -19.03
N ASN A 7 -5.16 -4.14 -20.18
CA ASN A 7 -5.93 -4.20 -21.42
C ASN A 7 -7.09 -5.19 -21.35
N THR A 8 -6.92 -6.31 -20.65
CA THR A 8 -7.97 -7.33 -20.56
C THR A 8 -9.11 -6.86 -19.66
N LEU A 9 -8.79 -6.43 -18.44
CA LEU A 9 -9.80 -6.05 -17.44
C LEU A 9 -10.49 -4.74 -17.80
N THR A 10 -9.77 -3.74 -18.34
CA THR A 10 -10.38 -2.51 -18.83
C THR A 10 -11.38 -2.77 -19.97
N ARG A 11 -11.03 -3.65 -20.93
CA ARG A 11 -11.94 -4.02 -22.02
C ARG A 11 -13.15 -4.80 -21.53
N LEU A 12 -12.92 -5.79 -20.66
CA LEU A 12 -14.00 -6.56 -20.05
C LEU A 12 -15.03 -5.63 -19.39
N TRP A 13 -14.55 -4.65 -18.60
CA TRP A 13 -15.41 -3.67 -17.95
C TRP A 13 -16.14 -2.76 -18.94
N SER A 14 -15.47 -2.34 -20.02
CA SER A 14 -16.08 -1.49 -21.06
C SER A 14 -17.16 -2.23 -21.86
N ASP A 15 -17.00 -3.54 -22.04
CA ASP A 15 -17.92 -4.40 -22.80
C ASP A 15 -19.10 -4.89 -21.94
N THR A 16 -18.97 -4.92 -20.61
CA THR A 16 -20.11 -5.19 -19.72
C THR A 16 -21.14 -4.08 -19.88
N SER A 17 -22.28 -4.39 -20.48
CA SER A 17 -23.46 -3.53 -20.42
C SER A 17 -23.78 -3.26 -18.95
N SER A 18 -23.52 -2.03 -18.53
CA SER A 18 -23.70 -1.48 -17.18
C SER A 18 -24.81 -2.20 -16.38
N GLY A 19 -24.46 -3.13 -15.48
CA GLY A 19 -25.46 -3.78 -14.64
C GLY A 19 -25.22 -5.19 -14.12
N LEU A 20 -24.10 -5.88 -14.41
CA LEU A 20 -23.85 -7.17 -13.76
C LEU A 20 -23.31 -6.94 -12.33
N TYR A 21 -24.16 -7.25 -11.35
CA TYR A 21 -23.87 -7.11 -9.90
C TYR A 21 -22.58 -7.80 -9.45
N HIS A 22 -22.09 -8.79 -10.21
CA HIS A 22 -20.87 -9.52 -9.89
C HIS A 22 -19.57 -8.77 -10.19
N ASP A 23 -19.60 -7.76 -11.07
CA ASP A 23 -18.38 -7.09 -11.56
C ASP A 23 -18.14 -5.72 -10.93
N TYR A 24 -18.99 -5.29 -9.99
CA TYR A 24 -18.81 -3.99 -9.32
C TYR A 24 -17.46 -3.84 -8.64
N HIS A 25 -16.87 -4.92 -8.13
CA HIS A 25 -15.52 -4.89 -7.55
C HIS A 25 -14.43 -4.49 -8.57
N LEU A 26 -14.67 -4.65 -9.88
CA LEU A 26 -13.73 -4.25 -10.93
C LEU A 26 -13.74 -2.73 -11.16
N VAL A 27 -14.82 -2.02 -10.81
CA VAL A 27 -14.95 -0.57 -11.06
C VAL A 27 -13.80 0.23 -10.42
N ALA A 28 -13.40 -0.19 -9.21
CA ALA A 28 -12.34 0.44 -8.42
C ALA A 28 -10.99 -0.28 -8.56
N SER A 29 -10.91 -1.31 -9.42
CA SER A 29 -9.68 -2.05 -9.65
C SER A 29 -8.58 -1.15 -10.20
N GLU A 30 -7.33 -1.50 -9.89
CA GLU A 30 -6.15 -0.81 -10.43
C GLU A 30 -5.96 -1.03 -11.93
N TRP A 31 -6.55 -2.11 -12.45
CA TRP A 31 -6.41 -2.52 -13.85
C TRP A 31 -7.58 -2.04 -14.73
N VAL A 32 -8.52 -1.28 -14.17
CA VAL A 32 -9.65 -0.67 -14.85
C VAL A 32 -9.50 0.85 -14.78
N VAL A 33 -9.37 1.48 -15.94
CA VAL A 33 -9.03 2.92 -16.04
C VAL A 33 -10.16 3.78 -16.58
N THR A 34 -11.17 3.18 -17.22
CA THR A 34 -12.24 3.92 -17.93
C THR A 34 -13.21 4.66 -17.01
N ASP A 35 -13.24 4.31 -15.72
CA ASP A 35 -13.95 5.08 -14.70
C ASP A 35 -13.09 6.11 -13.98
N ARG A 36 -11.80 6.20 -14.31
CA ARG A 36 -10.90 7.23 -13.80
C ARG A 36 -10.87 8.43 -14.75
N ILE A 37 -10.54 9.58 -14.20
CA ILE A 37 -10.43 10.84 -14.95
C ILE A 37 -8.97 11.08 -15.29
N ASN A 38 -8.68 11.36 -16.55
CA ASN A 38 -7.40 11.91 -16.96
C ASN A 38 -7.27 13.34 -16.46
N ALA A 39 -6.22 13.61 -15.66
CA ALA A 39 -6.04 14.90 -14.98
C ALA A 39 -5.84 16.08 -15.94
N ALA A 40 -5.32 15.85 -17.15
CA ALA A 40 -5.04 16.91 -18.12
C ALA A 40 -6.30 17.39 -18.86
N PRO A 41 -7.04 16.54 -19.61
CA PRO A 41 -8.28 16.97 -20.28
C PRO A 41 -9.48 17.02 -19.32
N GLY A 42 -9.38 16.46 -18.11
CA GLY A 42 -10.50 16.35 -17.17
C GLY A 42 -11.60 15.38 -17.61
N GLN A 43 -11.31 14.53 -18.60
CA GLN A 43 -12.23 13.55 -19.17
C GLN A 43 -11.87 12.14 -18.69
N ARG A 44 -12.79 11.19 -18.84
CA ARG A 44 -12.51 9.78 -18.53
C ARG A 44 -11.50 9.20 -19.53
N PHE A 45 -10.67 8.26 -19.08
CA PHE A 45 -9.83 7.48 -20.00
C PHE A 45 -10.72 6.59 -20.88
N PHE A 46 -10.31 6.37 -22.12
CA PHE A 46 -11.02 5.50 -23.06
C PHE A 46 -10.42 4.10 -23.15
N SER A 47 -9.13 3.95 -22.83
CA SER A 47 -8.45 2.66 -22.93
C SER A 47 -7.25 2.55 -21.99
N TRP A 48 -6.82 1.31 -21.75
CA TRP A 48 -5.58 1.04 -21.02
C TRP A 48 -4.36 1.62 -21.73
N ASP A 49 -4.30 1.47 -23.05
CA ASP A 49 -3.17 1.95 -23.84
C ASP A 49 -3.05 3.48 -23.73
N GLU A 50 -4.16 4.23 -23.73
CA GLU A 50 -4.14 5.67 -23.44
C GLU A 50 -3.57 5.95 -22.04
N PHE A 51 -4.06 5.29 -21.00
CA PHE A 51 -3.59 5.51 -19.63
C PHE A 51 -2.09 5.20 -19.48
N PHE A 52 -1.62 4.10 -20.07
CA PHE A 52 -0.25 3.61 -19.92
C PHE A 52 0.73 4.19 -20.96
N ASP A 53 0.24 4.93 -21.96
CA ASP A 53 1.07 5.67 -22.91
C ASP A 53 1.88 6.71 -22.13
N PRO A 54 3.22 6.58 -22.08
CA PRO A 54 4.03 7.40 -21.20
C PRO A 54 4.12 8.84 -21.71
N ASN A 55 3.28 9.71 -21.16
CA ASN A 55 3.38 11.15 -21.34
C ASN A 55 4.38 11.80 -20.36
N SER A 56 4.90 11.05 -19.39
CA SER A 56 5.91 11.51 -18.43
C SER A 56 6.93 10.42 -18.11
N SER A 57 8.17 10.86 -17.89
CA SER A 57 9.27 10.04 -17.41
C SER A 57 10.01 10.80 -16.32
N TYR A 58 10.56 10.06 -15.35
CA TYR A 58 11.47 10.60 -14.35
C TYR A 58 12.73 9.73 -14.34
N GLY A 59 13.86 10.30 -14.74
CA GLY A 59 15.08 9.54 -14.99
C GLY A 59 14.89 8.55 -16.14
N SER A 60 15.12 7.25 -15.87
CA SER A 60 14.89 6.16 -16.83
C SER A 60 13.50 5.51 -16.71
N ASP A 61 12.68 5.97 -15.77
CA ASP A 61 11.41 5.34 -15.45
C ASP A 61 10.28 6.06 -16.18
N ASN A 62 9.46 5.27 -16.89
CA ASN A 62 8.26 5.76 -17.56
C ASN A 62 7.05 5.61 -16.64
N PHE A 63 6.25 6.66 -16.54
CA PHE A 63 5.03 6.68 -15.74
C PHE A 63 3.80 6.71 -16.65
N SER A 64 2.70 6.14 -16.16
CA SER A 64 1.40 6.31 -16.78
C SER A 64 0.96 7.77 -16.75
N GLN A 65 -0.07 8.11 -17.52
CA GLN A 65 -0.75 9.38 -17.38
C GLN A 65 -1.32 9.56 -15.97
N ILE A 66 -1.49 10.82 -15.56
CA ILE A 66 -2.00 11.17 -14.23
C ILE A 66 -3.51 10.90 -14.18
N GLY A 67 -3.90 9.90 -13.40
CA GLY A 67 -5.30 9.57 -13.13
C GLY A 67 -5.83 10.24 -11.86
N ARG A 68 -7.08 10.70 -11.91
CA ARG A 68 -7.88 11.15 -10.76
C ARG A 68 -9.07 10.23 -10.56
N TYR A 69 -9.51 10.13 -9.31
CA TYR A 69 -10.73 9.44 -8.96
C TYR A 69 -11.96 10.20 -9.48
N ASN A 70 -12.93 9.45 -10.01
CA ASN A 70 -14.20 10.00 -10.46
C ASN A 70 -15.24 9.93 -9.34
N LEU A 71 -15.13 10.86 -8.39
CA LEU A 71 -16.04 10.91 -7.23
C LEU A 71 -17.49 11.27 -7.63
N SER A 72 -17.71 11.77 -8.85
CA SER A 72 -19.06 12.00 -9.38
C SER A 72 -19.77 10.71 -9.80
N ASN A 73 -19.04 9.62 -10.02
CA ASN A 73 -19.61 8.29 -10.22
C ASN A 73 -19.80 7.60 -8.86
N VAL A 74 -21.04 7.58 -8.37
CA VAL A 74 -21.41 7.02 -7.05
C VAL A 74 -20.99 5.55 -6.89
N VAL A 75 -21.02 4.77 -7.98
CA VAL A 75 -20.60 3.36 -7.93
C VAL A 75 -19.09 3.26 -7.73
N PHE A 76 -18.33 4.02 -8.53
CA PHE A 76 -16.87 4.08 -8.38
C PHE A 76 -16.48 4.57 -6.99
N ASP A 77 -17.09 5.66 -6.53
CA ASP A 77 -16.79 6.28 -5.24
C ASP A 77 -17.05 5.33 -4.08
N LYS A 78 -18.23 4.68 -4.09
CA LYS A 78 -18.59 3.70 -3.07
C LYS A 78 -17.63 2.51 -3.02
N GLU A 79 -17.27 1.95 -4.17
CA GLU A 79 -16.35 0.79 -4.21
C GLU A 79 -14.91 1.19 -3.86
N ALA A 80 -14.43 2.34 -4.35
CA ALA A 80 -13.06 2.81 -4.11
C ALA A 80 -12.83 3.26 -2.66
N SER A 81 -13.88 3.72 -1.96
CA SER A 81 -13.81 4.19 -0.57
C SER A 81 -14.20 3.13 0.47
N GLY A 82 -14.67 1.95 0.05
CA GLY A 82 -15.13 0.90 0.94
C GLY A 82 -16.53 1.12 1.53
N GLY A 83 -17.40 1.82 0.79
CA GLY A 83 -18.82 1.97 1.10
C GLY A 83 -19.29 3.41 1.32
N ILE A 84 -18.41 4.40 1.14
CA ILE A 84 -18.69 5.82 1.40
C ILE A 84 -18.98 6.53 0.06
N VAL A 85 -19.93 7.44 0.08
CA VAL A 85 -20.11 8.39 -1.02
C VAL A 85 -19.68 9.76 -0.50
N VAL A 86 -18.67 10.34 -1.13
CA VAL A 86 -18.08 11.61 -0.71
C VAL A 86 -19.05 12.73 -1.04
N ASP A 87 -19.32 13.57 -0.05
CA ASP A 87 -20.24 14.68 -0.16
C ASP A 87 -19.76 15.74 -1.16
N GLY A 88 -20.68 16.35 -1.91
CA GLY A 88 -20.37 17.45 -2.83
C GLY A 88 -19.82 17.04 -4.21
N HIS A 89 -19.67 15.75 -4.50
CA HIS A 89 -19.12 15.28 -5.78
C HIS A 89 -20.16 14.68 -6.74
N ALA A 90 -21.15 13.96 -6.23
CA ALA A 90 -22.19 13.33 -7.03
C ALA A 90 -23.54 14.04 -6.89
N SER A 91 -24.38 13.96 -7.93
CA SER A 91 -25.72 14.55 -7.90
C SER A 91 -26.57 13.94 -6.79
N GLY A 92 -27.17 14.79 -5.95
CA GLY A 92 -27.98 14.35 -4.81
C GLY A 92 -27.18 14.01 -3.55
N THR A 93 -25.85 14.16 -3.59
CA THR A 93 -25.04 14.32 -2.36
C THR A 93 -25.18 15.76 -1.86
N GLY A 94 -24.84 16.01 -0.60
CA GLY A 94 -24.85 17.33 0.02
C GLY A 94 -23.95 18.33 -0.70
N ASN A 95 -23.87 19.54 -0.16
CA ASN A 95 -23.19 20.65 -0.80
C ASN A 95 -21.66 20.61 -0.69
N GLY A 96 -21.08 19.58 -0.04
CA GLY A 96 -19.64 19.46 0.17
C GLY A 96 -19.06 20.53 1.09
N SER A 97 -19.90 21.25 1.87
CA SER A 97 -19.39 22.29 2.75
C SER A 97 -18.71 21.68 3.97
N SER A 98 -17.42 21.99 4.17
CA SER A 98 -16.71 21.63 5.39
C SER A 98 -17.40 22.26 6.62
N PRO A 99 -17.60 21.52 7.73
CA PRO A 99 -18.15 22.06 8.97
C PRO A 99 -17.28 23.13 9.63
N SER A 100 -15.99 23.19 9.28
CA SER A 100 -15.01 24.09 9.87
C SER A 100 -14.07 24.63 8.82
N ALA A 101 -13.61 25.86 8.99
CA ALA A 101 -12.66 26.46 8.09
C ALA A 101 -11.26 25.90 8.35
N ALA A 102 -10.43 25.80 7.31
CA ALA A 102 -9.13 25.13 7.40
C ALA A 102 -8.19 25.78 8.43
N GLN A 103 -8.27 27.10 8.60
CA GLN A 103 -7.47 27.84 9.59
C GLN A 103 -7.79 27.49 11.06
N ASP A 104 -8.97 26.91 11.30
CA ASP A 104 -9.45 26.48 12.61
C ASP A 104 -9.11 25.00 12.90
N ILE A 105 -8.45 24.33 11.95
CA ILE A 105 -8.02 22.94 12.06
C ILE A 105 -6.50 22.91 12.17
N ILE A 106 -6.00 22.03 13.03
CA ILE A 106 -4.58 21.67 13.09
C ILE A 106 -4.41 20.17 13.02
N ILE A 107 -3.34 19.73 12.36
CA ILE A 107 -2.94 18.32 12.36
C ILE A 107 -1.65 18.19 13.16
N LEU A 108 -1.75 17.53 14.32
CA LEU A 108 -0.60 17.21 15.17
C LEU A 108 -0.09 15.80 14.84
N ARG A 109 1.22 15.66 14.62
CA ARG A 109 1.86 14.39 14.25
C ARG A 109 3.25 14.22 14.87
N ASN A 110 3.68 13.00 15.08
CA ASN A 110 4.98 12.66 15.68
C ASN A 110 5.98 12.00 14.70
N GLY A 111 5.71 12.09 13.38
CA GLY A 111 6.54 11.49 12.34
C GLY A 111 6.22 10.02 11.99
N LEU A 112 5.29 9.36 12.70
CA LEU A 112 4.93 7.95 12.41
C LEU A 112 3.87 7.77 11.31
N CYS A 113 3.28 8.87 10.83
CA CYS A 113 2.24 8.86 9.81
C CYS A 113 2.74 8.18 8.52
N SER A 114 2.01 7.14 8.09
CA SER A 114 2.32 6.30 6.93
C SER A 114 1.03 5.84 6.26
N SER A 115 1.14 5.27 5.04
CA SER A 115 -0.03 4.73 4.32
C SER A 115 -1.07 5.83 4.08
N SER A 116 -2.36 5.51 4.12
CA SER A 116 -3.50 6.43 4.02
C SER A 116 -3.37 7.71 4.85
N CYS A 117 -2.68 7.68 6.01
CA CYS A 117 -2.43 8.89 6.81
C CYS A 117 -1.63 9.92 6.02
N ALA A 118 -0.61 9.51 5.26
CA ALA A 118 0.22 10.44 4.49
C ALA A 118 -0.60 11.11 3.38
N VAL A 119 -1.47 10.35 2.70
CA VAL A 119 -2.41 10.87 1.70
C VAL A 119 -3.37 11.89 2.31
N PHE A 120 -3.93 11.56 3.49
CA PHE A 120 -4.84 12.45 4.20
C PHE A 120 -4.18 13.77 4.59
N VAL A 121 -2.96 13.71 5.14
CA VAL A 121 -2.25 14.93 5.55
C VAL A 121 -1.84 15.76 4.33
N GLU A 122 -1.43 15.12 3.23
CA GLU A 122 -1.14 15.82 1.97
C GLU A 122 -2.37 16.58 1.48
N MET A 123 -3.54 15.93 1.41
CA MET A 123 -4.79 16.58 0.99
C MET A 123 -5.20 17.70 1.97
N MET A 124 -5.19 17.45 3.27
CA MET A 124 -5.59 18.46 4.25
C MET A 124 -4.66 19.68 4.22
N HIS A 125 -3.36 19.48 4.06
CA HIS A 125 -2.39 20.57 4.05
C HIS A 125 -2.38 21.33 2.73
N HIS A 126 -2.23 20.62 1.60
CA HIS A 126 -2.02 21.24 0.30
C HIS A 126 -3.31 21.59 -0.44
N GLU A 127 -4.40 20.82 -0.24
CA GLU A 127 -5.68 21.10 -0.91
C GLU A 127 -6.62 21.94 -0.04
N ALA A 128 -6.68 21.67 1.27
CA ALA A 128 -7.55 22.42 2.18
C ALA A 128 -6.83 23.59 2.88
N GLY A 129 -5.50 23.60 2.97
CA GLY A 129 -4.74 24.67 3.64
C GLY A 129 -4.64 24.53 5.16
N VAL A 130 -4.83 23.31 5.69
CA VAL A 130 -4.74 23.02 7.13
C VAL A 130 -3.28 23.02 7.58
N ARG A 131 -3.02 23.63 8.75
CA ARG A 131 -1.65 23.71 9.30
C ARG A 131 -1.23 22.43 10.01
N ASN A 132 0.02 22.03 9.80
CA ASN A 132 0.64 20.82 10.32
C ASN A 132 1.65 21.13 11.43
N VAL A 133 1.53 20.44 12.57
CA VAL A 133 2.48 20.51 13.68
C VAL A 133 3.19 19.17 13.86
N ALA A 134 4.51 19.17 13.80
CA ALA A 134 5.32 18.00 14.14
C ALA A 134 5.79 18.07 15.61
N VAL A 135 5.65 16.99 16.37
CA VAL A 135 6.18 16.88 17.73
C VAL A 135 7.35 15.90 17.81
N GLY A 136 8.40 16.29 18.54
CA GLY A 136 9.55 15.46 18.84
C GLY A 136 10.66 15.56 17.79
N GLY A 137 11.12 14.41 17.30
CA GLY A 137 12.30 14.30 16.43
C GLY A 137 13.63 14.35 17.20
N ARG A 138 14.75 14.50 16.47
CA ARG A 138 16.10 14.58 17.07
C ARG A 138 16.23 15.81 17.98
N PRO A 139 17.03 15.80 19.05
CA PRO A 139 17.18 16.94 19.97
C PRO A 139 18.03 18.07 19.36
N SER A 140 17.67 18.53 18.17
CA SER A 140 18.31 19.59 17.40
C SER A 140 17.25 20.58 16.95
N TYR A 141 17.66 21.84 16.80
CA TYR A 141 16.85 22.86 16.13
C TYR A 141 16.73 22.56 14.64
N GLY A 142 15.74 23.17 14.00
CA GLY A 142 15.41 22.92 12.60
C GLY A 142 14.09 22.20 12.38
N LEU A 143 13.71 22.14 11.11
CA LEU A 143 12.49 21.53 10.60
C LEU A 143 12.42 20.03 10.90
N MET A 144 11.20 19.51 10.98
CA MET A 144 10.92 18.08 11.05
C MET A 144 9.94 17.72 9.96
N GLN A 145 10.23 16.62 9.27
CA GLN A 145 9.34 16.09 8.23
C GLN A 145 7.97 15.82 8.85
N GLY A 146 6.92 16.23 8.15
CA GLY A 146 5.57 15.87 8.53
C GLY A 146 5.37 14.36 8.39
N PRO A 147 5.20 13.81 7.17
CA PRO A 147 4.98 12.38 6.99
C PRO A 147 6.31 11.64 7.00
N GLY A 148 6.71 11.09 8.14
CA GLY A 148 8.05 10.51 8.33
C GLY A 148 8.23 9.07 7.84
N ARG A 149 7.18 8.42 7.33
CA ARG A 149 7.22 7.05 6.79
C ARG A 149 6.71 7.04 5.35
N SER A 150 6.40 5.85 4.81
CA SER A 150 5.92 5.70 3.43
C SER A 150 4.70 6.58 3.14
N ARG A 151 4.76 7.30 2.01
CA ARG A 151 3.65 8.10 1.45
C ARG A 151 2.79 7.34 0.44
N GLY A 152 2.86 6.01 0.47
CA GLY A 152 1.97 5.13 -0.27
C GLY A 152 0.51 5.32 0.10
N ALA A 153 -0.40 5.05 -0.84
CA ALA A 153 -1.82 5.14 -0.62
C ALA A 153 -2.41 3.83 -0.09
N ALA A 154 -2.75 2.91 -1.00
CA ALA A 154 -3.41 1.65 -0.70
C ALA A 154 -2.44 0.47 -0.80
N LEU A 155 -2.52 -0.42 0.18
CA LEU A 155 -1.80 -1.70 0.13
C LEU A 155 -2.40 -2.56 -0.98
N TYR A 156 -1.57 -2.96 -1.94
CA TYR A 156 -1.95 -3.93 -2.96
C TYR A 156 -1.35 -5.29 -2.62
N SER A 157 -2.22 -6.24 -2.25
CA SER A 157 -1.78 -7.54 -1.74
C SER A 157 -1.38 -8.50 -2.85
N THR A 158 -0.51 -9.46 -2.55
CA THR A 158 -0.15 -10.54 -3.48
C THR A 158 -1.35 -11.44 -3.82
N SER A 159 -2.29 -11.60 -2.89
CA SER A 159 -3.55 -12.31 -3.17
C SER A 159 -4.44 -11.56 -4.14
N GLN A 160 -4.51 -10.23 -4.04
CA GLN A 160 -5.26 -9.41 -4.98
C GLN A 160 -4.63 -9.45 -6.37
N LEU A 161 -3.29 -9.37 -6.45
CA LEU A 161 -2.56 -9.55 -7.70
C LEU A 161 -2.79 -10.93 -8.32
N ASP A 162 -2.83 -11.99 -7.50
CA ASP A 162 -3.12 -13.36 -7.95
C ASP A 162 -4.49 -13.44 -8.62
N THR A 163 -5.50 -12.88 -7.96
CA THR A 163 -6.88 -12.84 -8.45
C THR A 163 -6.95 -12.06 -9.77
N ASP A 164 -6.33 -10.90 -9.85
CA ASP A 164 -6.38 -10.06 -11.06
C ASP A 164 -5.65 -10.73 -12.25
N ILE A 165 -4.51 -11.39 -11.99
CA ILE A 165 -3.83 -12.21 -12.99
C ILE A 165 -4.71 -13.38 -13.42
N TRP A 166 -5.33 -14.09 -12.48
CA TRP A 166 -6.19 -15.24 -12.79
C TRP A 166 -7.38 -14.81 -13.65
N ASN A 167 -8.07 -13.73 -13.27
CA ASN A 167 -9.18 -13.13 -14.02
C ASN A 167 -8.73 -12.77 -15.45
N ALA A 168 -7.63 -12.03 -15.60
CA ALA A 168 -7.13 -11.64 -16.92
C ALA A 168 -6.80 -12.86 -17.80
N ARG A 169 -6.19 -13.92 -17.23
CA ARG A 169 -5.91 -15.15 -17.97
C ARG A 169 -7.18 -15.89 -18.38
N HIS A 170 -8.20 -15.91 -17.53
CA HIS A 170 -9.48 -16.58 -17.81
C HIS A 170 -10.22 -15.92 -18.97
N HIS A 171 -10.23 -14.58 -19.02
CA HIS A 171 -10.98 -13.84 -20.03
C HIS A 171 -10.20 -13.55 -21.33
N SER A 172 -8.87 -13.72 -21.35
CA SER A 172 -8.06 -13.43 -22.53
C SER A 172 -6.99 -14.48 -22.79
N LYS A 173 -7.11 -15.19 -23.93
CA LYS A 173 -6.06 -16.10 -24.43
C LYS A 173 -4.74 -15.37 -24.70
N ARG A 174 -4.79 -14.08 -25.04
CA ARG A 174 -3.58 -13.24 -25.18
C ARG A 174 -2.92 -13.03 -23.82
N ALA A 175 -3.69 -12.64 -22.80
CA ALA A 175 -3.17 -12.46 -21.44
C ALA A 175 -2.66 -13.79 -20.86
N ALA A 176 -3.36 -14.90 -21.09
CA ALA A 176 -2.95 -16.25 -20.68
C ALA A 176 -1.56 -16.67 -21.17
N ARG A 177 -1.11 -16.16 -22.33
CA ARG A 177 0.23 -16.41 -22.88
C ARG A 177 1.32 -15.52 -22.27
N HIS A 178 0.98 -14.33 -21.80
CA HIS A 178 1.95 -13.34 -21.29
C HIS A 178 2.02 -13.30 -19.76
N LEU A 179 0.99 -13.80 -19.08
CA LEU A 179 0.89 -13.82 -17.64
C LEU A 179 1.23 -15.20 -17.08
N PRO A 180 2.01 -15.27 -15.99
CA PRO A 180 2.41 -16.53 -15.40
C PRO A 180 1.20 -17.32 -14.90
N HIS A 181 1.25 -18.65 -15.03
CA HIS A 181 0.27 -19.50 -14.40
C HIS A 181 0.45 -19.42 -12.88
N ARG A 182 -0.50 -18.83 -12.15
CA ARG A 182 -0.45 -18.72 -10.68
C ARG A 182 -0.85 -20.02 -9.96
N ARG A 183 -0.56 -21.19 -10.57
CA ARG A 183 -0.74 -22.49 -9.90
C ARG A 183 0.32 -22.58 -8.82
N LYS A 184 -0.11 -22.52 -7.57
CA LYS A 184 0.77 -22.52 -6.41
C LYS A 184 1.32 -23.93 -6.20
N SER A 185 2.52 -24.22 -6.69
CA SER A 185 3.31 -25.35 -6.19
C SER A 185 3.83 -25.09 -4.76
N LEU A 186 3.87 -23.81 -4.35
CA LEU A 186 4.29 -23.34 -3.03
C LEU A 186 3.20 -22.45 -2.43
N PHE A 187 2.77 -22.76 -1.20
CA PHE A 187 1.82 -21.93 -0.45
C PHE A 187 2.61 -20.83 0.29
N VAL A 188 2.68 -19.64 -0.31
CA VAL A 188 3.25 -18.45 0.33
C VAL A 188 2.23 -17.94 1.36
N THR A 189 2.47 -18.20 2.65
CA THR A 189 1.61 -17.77 3.77
C THR A 189 1.67 -16.26 3.99
N SER A 190 2.82 -15.65 3.73
CA SER A 190 2.98 -14.21 3.64
C SER A 190 4.16 -13.87 2.73
N ALA A 191 3.90 -13.04 1.73
CA ALA A 191 4.93 -12.28 1.04
C ALA A 191 4.37 -10.88 0.83
N SER A 192 5.00 -9.92 1.48
CA SER A 192 4.71 -8.50 1.30
C SER A 192 5.86 -7.92 0.49
N PHE A 193 5.81 -8.07 -0.83
CA PHE A 193 6.61 -7.21 -1.69
C PHE A 193 6.15 -5.77 -1.47
N ASN A 194 7.05 -4.78 -1.61
CA ASN A 194 6.66 -3.37 -1.64
C ASN A 194 5.87 -3.02 -2.92
N LEU A 195 4.89 -3.84 -3.30
CA LEU A 195 3.71 -3.45 -4.08
C LEU A 195 2.79 -2.50 -3.26
N ARG A 196 3.34 -1.88 -2.21
CA ARG A 196 2.65 -0.94 -1.32
C ARG A 196 2.34 0.38 -2.03
N ASN A 197 3.05 0.68 -3.12
CA ASN A 197 2.88 1.90 -3.91
C ASN A 197 2.61 1.50 -5.37
N LEU A 198 1.44 0.90 -5.64
CA LEU A 198 0.99 0.73 -7.04
C LEU A 198 0.70 2.08 -7.70
N ARG A 199 0.55 3.14 -6.89
CA ARG A 199 0.32 4.50 -7.32
C ARG A 199 1.26 5.45 -6.59
N ASP A 200 1.79 6.36 -7.37
CA ASP A 200 2.51 7.52 -6.89
C ASP A 200 1.59 8.74 -6.85
N GLN A 201 1.66 9.47 -5.75
CA GLN A 201 1.01 10.78 -5.66
C GLN A 201 1.94 11.83 -6.23
N VAL A 202 1.37 12.75 -6.98
CA VAL A 202 2.05 13.94 -7.53
C VAL A 202 1.19 15.16 -7.24
N ARG A 203 1.82 16.33 -7.13
CA ARG A 203 1.09 17.59 -6.93
C ARG A 203 0.73 18.23 -8.26
N ARG A 204 -0.19 19.21 -8.22
CA ARG A 204 -0.59 19.96 -9.42
C ARG A 204 0.52 20.86 -9.96
N ASP A 205 1.37 21.37 -9.08
CA ASP A 205 2.49 22.26 -9.39
C ASP A 205 3.75 21.49 -9.83
N ASN A 206 3.98 20.29 -9.28
CA ASN A 206 5.07 19.41 -9.70
C ASN A 206 4.55 17.99 -9.98
N THR A 207 4.41 17.68 -11.28
CA THR A 207 3.92 16.39 -11.78
C THR A 207 5.05 15.41 -12.13
N THR A 208 6.31 15.84 -12.05
CA THR A 208 7.47 15.05 -12.47
C THR A 208 8.04 14.19 -11.36
N MET A 209 7.88 14.61 -10.10
CA MET A 209 8.43 13.90 -8.95
C MET A 209 7.33 13.30 -8.09
N SER A 210 7.42 11.99 -7.81
CA SER A 210 6.54 11.33 -6.84
C SER A 210 6.80 11.87 -5.44
N LEU A 211 5.72 12.15 -4.70
CA LEU A 211 5.76 12.60 -3.32
C LEU A 211 6.45 11.62 -2.38
N GLN A 212 6.59 10.34 -2.77
CA GLN A 212 7.31 9.36 -1.97
C GLN A 212 8.80 9.72 -1.77
N PHE A 213 9.37 10.54 -2.65
CA PHE A 213 10.75 10.99 -2.60
C PHE A 213 10.90 12.44 -2.11
N LEU A 214 9.79 13.15 -1.89
CA LEU A 214 9.79 14.56 -1.53
C LEU A 214 9.81 14.75 -0.01
N TYR A 215 10.74 15.56 0.46
CA TYR A 215 10.77 16.04 1.84
C TYR A 215 9.74 17.15 2.03
N GLU A 216 8.87 17.02 3.03
CA GLU A 216 7.88 18.05 3.38
C GLU A 216 8.00 18.35 4.88
N PRO A 217 8.49 19.53 5.25
CA PRO A 217 8.53 19.95 6.64
C PRO A 217 7.11 20.29 7.14
N ALA A 218 6.88 20.12 8.44
CA ALA A 218 5.68 20.67 9.09
C ALA A 218 5.77 22.20 9.21
N ASP A 219 4.62 22.88 9.33
CA ASP A 219 4.55 24.34 9.51
C ASP A 219 5.16 24.81 10.82
N CYS A 220 5.10 23.98 11.85
CA CYS A 220 5.70 24.22 13.15
C CYS A 220 6.18 22.89 13.73
N ARG A 221 7.37 22.88 14.30
CA ARG A 221 7.84 21.77 15.11
C ARG A 221 7.84 22.15 16.58
N ILE A 222 7.45 21.23 17.46
CA ILE A 222 7.48 21.40 18.91
C ILE A 222 8.25 20.25 19.57
N PHE A 223 8.89 20.48 20.71
CA PHE A 223 9.49 19.40 21.49
C PHE A 223 8.48 18.78 22.44
N PHE A 224 8.69 17.51 22.77
CA PHE A 224 8.05 16.94 23.94
C PHE A 224 8.61 17.59 25.20
N THR A 225 7.71 17.97 26.10
CA THR A 225 8.03 18.39 27.45
C THR A 225 7.51 17.32 28.42
N PRO A 226 8.00 17.27 29.67
CA PRO A 226 7.47 16.33 30.65
C PRO A 226 5.94 16.44 30.83
N SER A 227 5.37 17.63 30.67
CA SER A 227 3.93 17.87 30.81
C SER A 227 3.11 17.47 29.57
N THR A 228 3.73 17.37 28.39
CA THR A 228 3.05 16.97 27.14
C THR A 228 3.25 15.49 26.81
N TRP A 229 4.36 14.88 27.26
CA TRP A 229 4.65 13.47 27.03
C TRP A 229 3.65 12.52 27.71
N TYR A 230 3.30 12.80 28.97
CA TYR A 230 2.36 11.96 29.74
C TYR A 230 0.90 12.42 29.63
N ASN A 231 0.63 13.56 28.98
CA ASN A 231 -0.72 14.12 28.88
C ASN A 231 -0.97 14.68 27.48
N TYR A 232 -1.66 13.89 26.65
CA TYR A 232 -2.01 14.26 25.29
C TYR A 232 -2.92 15.49 25.21
N THR A 233 -3.76 15.74 26.20
CA THR A 233 -4.59 16.97 26.25
C THR A 233 -3.70 18.21 26.33
N ASN A 234 -2.65 18.16 27.14
CA ASN A 234 -1.68 19.25 27.21
C ASN A 234 -0.88 19.38 25.90
N LEU A 235 -0.56 18.26 25.25
CA LEU A 235 0.11 18.28 23.95
C LEU A 235 -0.74 18.96 22.87
N TRP A 236 -2.03 18.65 22.78
CA TRP A 236 -2.94 19.29 21.83
C TRP A 236 -3.10 20.78 22.11
N LYS A 237 -3.25 21.18 23.38
CA LYS A 237 -3.27 22.60 23.77
C LYS A 237 -1.98 23.31 23.38
N TYR A 238 -0.83 22.70 23.65
CA TYR A 238 0.47 23.27 23.30
C TYR A 238 0.63 23.44 21.79
N ALA A 239 0.21 22.46 20.99
CA ALA A 239 0.23 22.54 19.52
C ALA A 239 -0.70 23.64 19.00
N ALA A 240 -1.91 23.75 19.56
CA ALA A 240 -2.87 24.81 19.25
C ALA A 240 -2.30 26.20 19.59
N ASP A 241 -1.73 26.36 20.79
CA ASP A 241 -1.09 27.61 21.21
C ASP A 241 0.09 27.98 20.31
N ALA A 242 0.92 27.01 19.91
CA ALA A 242 2.05 27.24 19.02
C ALA A 242 1.63 27.79 17.64
N ILE A 243 0.43 27.43 17.20
CA ILE A 243 -0.08 27.78 15.87
C ILE A 243 -0.97 29.04 15.88
N TRP A 244 -1.79 29.24 16.92
CA TRP A 244 -2.76 30.33 16.98
C TRP A 244 -2.34 31.50 17.87
N ASN A 245 -1.61 31.25 18.96
CA ASN A 245 -1.38 32.25 20.02
C ASN A 245 0.07 32.72 20.11
N ASN A 246 1.03 31.80 20.03
CA ASN A 246 2.44 32.06 20.28
C ASN A 246 3.35 31.18 19.41
N THR A 247 3.76 31.70 18.25
CA THR A 247 4.69 31.02 17.33
C THR A 247 6.08 30.81 17.92
N GLY A 248 6.44 31.51 19.01
CA GLY A 248 7.68 31.28 19.75
C GLY A 248 7.75 29.95 20.48
N LEU A 249 6.64 29.20 20.57
CA LEU A 249 6.63 27.82 21.05
C LEU A 249 7.16 26.82 20.02
N CYS A 250 7.18 27.20 18.74
CA CYS A 250 7.85 26.40 17.72
C CYS A 250 9.35 26.37 17.98
N VAL A 251 9.97 25.22 17.70
CA VAL A 251 11.42 25.05 17.79
C VAL A 251 12.09 26.09 16.89
N LYS A 252 13.25 26.61 17.31
CA LYS A 252 13.99 27.60 16.53
C LYS A 252 14.29 27.07 15.11
N ASN A 253 14.09 27.92 14.11
CA ASN A 253 14.26 27.61 12.68
C ASN A 253 13.40 26.42 12.20
N SER A 254 12.18 26.28 12.73
CA SER A 254 11.29 25.15 12.41
C SER A 254 9.91 25.58 11.93
N THR A 255 9.80 26.81 11.44
CA THR A 255 8.55 27.30 10.85
C THR A 255 8.59 27.30 9.32
N SER A 256 7.43 27.18 8.68
CA SER A 256 7.34 27.25 7.21
C SER A 256 7.79 28.61 6.64
N GLN A 257 7.86 29.67 7.47
CA GLN A 257 8.41 30.97 7.09
C GLN A 257 9.94 31.05 7.13
N ASP A 258 10.62 30.12 7.81
CA ASP A 258 12.09 30.08 7.91
C ASP A 258 12.77 29.52 6.65
N GLY A 259 12.01 29.29 5.57
CA GLY A 259 12.51 29.22 4.21
C GLY A 259 13.40 28.02 3.90
N LEU A 260 12.76 26.90 3.55
CA LEU A 260 13.29 26.01 2.53
C LEU A 260 12.13 25.67 1.61
N GLU A 261 12.18 26.14 0.36
CA GLU A 261 11.27 25.64 -0.67
C GLU A 261 11.34 24.10 -0.69
N PRO A 262 10.20 23.40 -0.68
CA PRO A 262 10.17 21.94 -0.70
C PRO A 262 10.90 21.34 -1.92
N ASP A 263 11.07 22.12 -3.00
CA ASP A 263 11.79 21.73 -4.22
C ASP A 263 13.33 21.79 -4.11
N ARG A 264 13.91 22.36 -3.05
CA ARG A 264 15.38 22.51 -2.91
C ARG A 264 16.06 21.50 -1.99
N LEU A 265 15.29 20.67 -1.29
CA LEU A 265 15.85 19.59 -0.48
C LEU A 265 15.76 18.27 -1.26
N VAL A 266 16.49 18.19 -2.38
CA VAL A 266 16.96 16.89 -2.86
C VAL A 266 17.77 16.31 -1.70
N TYR A 267 17.38 15.13 -1.21
CA TYR A 267 18.20 14.38 -0.28
C TYR A 267 19.51 14.04 -1.00
N THR A 268 20.49 14.93 -0.90
CA THR A 268 21.90 14.63 -1.17
C THR A 268 22.42 13.88 0.04
N GLY A 269 21.88 12.68 0.24
CA GLY A 269 22.65 11.67 0.95
C GLY A 269 23.90 11.50 0.10
N ASP A 270 25.01 12.05 0.57
CA ASP A 270 26.29 11.87 -0.07
C ASP A 270 26.57 10.36 -0.09
N ALA A 271 26.32 9.75 -1.24
CA ALA A 271 26.54 8.32 -1.46
C ALA A 271 28.03 7.97 -1.52
N THR A 272 28.92 8.90 -1.14
CA THR A 272 30.37 8.72 -1.18
C THR A 272 31.07 8.60 0.18
N GLU A 273 30.40 8.81 1.31
CA GLU A 273 30.92 8.28 2.58
C GLU A 273 30.49 6.83 2.77
N ILE A 274 31.19 5.93 2.08
CA ILE A 274 31.40 4.59 2.61
C ILE A 274 32.20 4.81 3.90
N ILE A 275 31.51 4.95 5.03
CA ILE A 275 32.10 4.77 6.34
C ILE A 275 32.53 3.31 6.39
N THR A 276 33.74 3.03 5.92
CA THR A 276 34.53 1.85 6.29
C THR A 276 35.00 2.07 7.72
N ASP A 277 34.07 2.12 8.66
CA ASP A 277 34.39 1.93 10.06
C ASP A 277 33.88 0.55 10.44
N SER A 278 34.82 -0.35 10.67
CA SER A 278 34.62 -1.68 11.20
C SER A 278 33.98 -1.61 12.58
N PHE A 279 32.67 -1.35 12.63
CA PHE A 279 31.85 -1.49 13.83
C PHE A 279 31.56 -2.97 14.08
N GLN A 280 32.55 -3.64 14.66
CA GLN A 280 32.45 -4.98 15.24
C GLN A 280 31.80 -4.98 16.64
N GLN A 281 31.01 -3.95 16.98
CA GLN A 281 30.28 -3.88 18.24
C GLN A 281 28.80 -3.66 17.97
N GLY A 282 27.99 -4.52 18.59
CA GLY A 282 26.57 -4.68 18.32
C GLY A 282 25.80 -3.37 18.26
N PHE A 283 24.99 -3.25 17.22
CA PHE A 283 23.91 -2.28 17.16
C PHE A 283 23.14 -2.32 18.48
N PRO A 284 23.00 -1.19 19.20
CA PRO A 284 21.97 -1.11 20.24
C PRO A 284 20.63 -1.43 19.55
N PRO A 285 19.79 -2.24 20.20
CA PRO A 285 18.57 -2.73 19.58
C PRO A 285 17.75 -1.53 19.12
N ILE A 286 17.35 -1.57 17.84
CA ILE A 286 16.21 -0.82 17.34
C ILE A 286 15.13 -0.95 18.41
N ILE A 287 14.75 0.18 19.02
CA ILE A 287 13.66 0.20 20.00
C ILE A 287 12.47 -0.42 19.27
N ARG A 288 12.12 -1.61 19.75
CA ARG A 288 11.06 -2.44 19.25
C ARG A 288 9.77 -1.63 19.37
N GLU A 289 9.11 -1.35 18.25
CA GLU A 289 7.66 -1.50 18.30
C GLU A 289 7.44 -2.99 18.55
N GLU A 290 7.02 -3.31 19.76
CA GLU A 290 6.55 -4.62 20.15
C GLU A 290 5.37 -5.00 19.24
N GLU A 291 5.63 -5.66 18.12
CA GLU A 291 4.72 -6.72 17.70
C GLU A 291 4.81 -7.81 18.77
N MET A 292 3.91 -7.74 19.75
CA MET A 292 3.94 -8.56 20.97
C MET A 292 3.84 -10.08 20.72
N PHE A 293 3.76 -10.57 19.46
CA PHE A 293 3.71 -12.00 19.14
C PHE A 293 4.44 -12.44 17.84
N GLY A 294 5.30 -11.62 17.24
CA GLY A 294 6.05 -12.00 16.02
C GLY A 294 7.51 -12.34 16.30
N GLY A 295 7.84 -13.62 16.50
CA GLY A 295 9.24 -14.06 16.65
C GLY A 295 10.06 -13.89 15.35
N ARG A 296 11.37 -13.62 15.48
CA ARG A 296 12.32 -13.72 14.36
C ARG A 296 12.29 -15.14 13.79
N HIS A 297 11.93 -15.28 12.52
CA HIS A 297 12.18 -16.50 11.76
C HIS A 297 13.25 -16.21 10.70
N ASP A 298 14.35 -16.98 10.74
CA ASP A 298 15.30 -17.02 9.63
C ASP A 298 14.57 -17.46 8.36
N LEU A 299 14.73 -16.71 7.26
CA LEU A 299 14.13 -17.01 5.96
C LEU A 299 14.88 -18.14 5.23
N SER A 300 15.19 -19.23 5.91
CA SER A 300 15.52 -20.51 5.27
C SER A 300 14.21 -21.29 5.10
N MET A 301 13.39 -20.96 4.10
CA MET A 301 12.16 -21.71 3.81
C MET A 301 12.50 -23.08 3.20
N ILE A 302 12.87 -24.04 4.06
CA ILE A 302 13.07 -25.45 3.69
C ILE A 302 11.71 -26.17 3.55
N GLN A 303 10.66 -25.61 4.12
CA GLN A 303 9.30 -26.15 4.06
C GLN A 303 8.76 -26.15 2.62
N ASN A 304 8.28 -27.30 2.16
CA ASN A 304 7.72 -27.56 0.82
C ASN A 304 8.73 -27.45 -0.33
N MET A 305 10.03 -27.53 -0.06
CA MET A 305 11.05 -27.72 -1.09
C MET A 305 10.98 -29.15 -1.64
N GLU A 306 11.12 -29.33 -2.96
CA GLU A 306 11.24 -30.66 -3.56
C GLU A 306 12.53 -31.32 -3.09
N CYS A 307 12.41 -32.55 -2.61
CA CYS A 307 13.51 -33.31 -2.05
C CYS A 307 13.51 -34.73 -2.60
N THR A 308 14.69 -35.33 -2.70
CA THR A 308 14.87 -36.72 -3.10
C THR A 308 15.14 -37.63 -1.92
N THR A 309 15.75 -37.08 -0.85
CA THR A 309 16.08 -37.82 0.37
C THR A 309 15.89 -36.95 1.61
N ASN A 310 15.81 -37.58 2.79
CA ASN A 310 15.78 -36.88 4.08
C ASN A 310 16.98 -35.95 4.32
N ARG A 311 18.12 -36.18 3.65
CA ARG A 311 19.31 -35.32 3.79
C ARG A 311 19.12 -33.96 3.15
N ASP A 312 18.26 -33.87 2.13
CA ASP A 312 17.95 -32.61 1.44
C ASP A 312 17.10 -31.68 2.34
N CYS A 313 16.44 -32.24 3.37
CA CYS A 313 15.64 -31.51 4.35
C CYS A 313 16.41 -31.16 5.64
N ALA A 314 17.71 -31.49 5.71
CA ALA A 314 18.50 -31.42 6.94
C ALA A 314 19.03 -29.99 7.23
N ALA A 315 18.14 -29.10 7.68
CA ALA A 315 18.50 -28.06 8.64
C ALA A 315 18.31 -28.60 10.07
N PRO A 316 18.83 -27.94 11.12
CA PRO A 316 18.76 -28.47 12.47
C PRO A 316 17.30 -28.62 12.93
N GLY A 317 16.80 -29.86 12.90
CA GLY A 317 15.80 -30.38 13.83
C GLY A 317 14.31 -30.27 13.51
N HIS A 318 13.85 -29.84 12.32
CA HIS A 318 12.41 -29.57 12.15
C HIS A 318 11.73 -30.03 10.85
N PHE A 319 12.41 -30.68 9.90
CA PHE A 319 11.79 -31.09 8.61
C PHE A 319 12.15 -32.52 8.20
N SER A 320 11.17 -33.24 7.63
CA SER A 320 11.32 -34.61 7.14
C SER A 320 10.82 -34.75 5.70
N PHE A 321 11.43 -35.66 4.96
CA PHE A 321 11.01 -36.09 3.62
C PHE A 321 9.64 -36.77 3.71
N ARG A 322 8.66 -36.26 2.95
CA ARG A 322 7.34 -36.88 2.81
C ARG A 322 6.86 -36.83 1.37
N MET A 323 6.23 -37.92 0.96
CA MET A 323 5.47 -37.99 -0.29
C MET A 323 4.08 -37.40 -0.02
N VAL A 324 3.78 -36.27 -0.65
CA VAL A 324 2.52 -35.53 -0.50
C VAL A 324 1.76 -35.61 -1.82
N THR A 325 0.50 -36.01 -1.73
CA THR A 325 -0.41 -35.97 -2.89
C THR A 325 -0.81 -34.52 -3.14
N THR A 326 -0.32 -33.97 -4.25
CA THR A 326 -0.65 -32.64 -4.75
C THR A 326 -1.66 -32.76 -5.89
N CYS A 327 -2.57 -31.81 -6.01
CA CYS A 327 -3.48 -31.77 -7.15
C CYS A 327 -2.80 -31.00 -8.30
N HIS A 328 -2.68 -31.64 -9.44
CA HIS A 328 -2.32 -31.02 -10.70
C HIS A 328 -3.56 -31.04 -11.59
N ASP A 329 -4.13 -29.87 -11.89
CA ASP A 329 -5.46 -29.78 -12.53
C ASP A 329 -6.60 -30.42 -11.71
N GLU A 330 -7.84 -30.06 -12.03
CA GLU A 330 -9.03 -30.40 -11.24
C GLU A 330 -9.28 -31.92 -11.08
N ASN A 331 -8.55 -32.77 -11.81
CA ASN A 331 -8.75 -34.22 -11.82
C ASN A 331 -7.47 -35.08 -11.71
N GLU A 332 -6.27 -34.51 -11.67
CA GLU A 332 -5.04 -35.31 -11.61
C GLU A 332 -4.36 -35.17 -10.24
N ARG A 333 -4.24 -36.29 -9.52
CA ARG A 333 -3.52 -36.35 -8.25
C ARG A 333 -2.09 -36.80 -8.54
N MET A 334 -1.12 -35.91 -8.34
CA MET A 334 0.31 -36.21 -8.48
C MET A 334 0.99 -36.29 -7.12
N VAL A 335 1.75 -37.35 -6.91
CA VAL A 335 2.55 -37.51 -5.68
C VAL A 335 3.89 -36.81 -5.87
N LYS A 336 4.18 -35.83 -5.02
CA LYS A 336 5.46 -35.11 -4.99
C LYS A 336 6.20 -35.40 -3.69
N SER A 337 7.52 -35.41 -3.74
CA SER A 337 8.38 -35.56 -2.56
C SER A 337 8.80 -34.18 -2.05
N LEU A 338 8.38 -33.82 -0.83
CA LEU A 338 8.57 -32.49 -0.25
C LEU A 338 9.13 -32.58 1.18
N CYS A 339 9.90 -31.57 1.58
CA CYS A 339 10.32 -31.38 2.98
C CYS A 339 9.16 -30.81 3.81
N VAL A 340 8.63 -31.57 4.76
CA VAL A 340 7.49 -31.19 5.60
C VAL A 340 7.91 -31.10 7.06
N ALA A 341 7.40 -30.08 7.77
CA ALA A 341 7.73 -29.88 9.18
C ALA A 341 7.31 -31.09 10.04
N GLU A 342 8.17 -31.54 10.94
CA GLU A 342 7.81 -32.62 11.88
C GLU A 342 6.87 -32.08 12.96
N CYS A 343 5.69 -32.68 13.11
CA CYS A 343 4.74 -32.31 14.16
C CYS A 343 5.10 -33.03 15.47
N SER A 344 5.16 -32.28 16.58
CA SER A 344 5.49 -32.85 17.90
C SER A 344 4.36 -33.69 18.51
N SER A 345 3.13 -33.61 17.97
CA SER A 345 2.01 -34.50 18.28
C SER A 345 0.91 -34.36 17.22
N SER A 346 -0.05 -35.30 17.18
CA SER A 346 -1.17 -35.34 16.22
C SER A 346 -2.12 -34.13 16.23
N LYS A 347 -1.95 -33.19 17.17
CA LYS A 347 -2.83 -32.03 17.33
C LYS A 347 -2.14 -30.66 17.25
N ASN A 348 -0.81 -30.59 17.34
CA ASN A 348 -0.08 -29.32 17.29
C ASN A 348 1.06 -29.41 16.28
N CYS A 349 0.78 -28.96 15.05
CA CYS A 349 1.81 -28.65 14.06
C CYS A 349 2.03 -27.12 14.11
N ALA A 350 3.23 -26.68 14.47
CA ALA A 350 3.61 -25.27 14.32
C ALA A 350 3.77 -24.98 12.81
N GLY A 351 2.93 -24.10 12.26
CA GLY A 351 2.80 -23.89 10.82
C GLY A 351 1.72 -24.80 10.23
N ALA A 352 0.52 -24.25 10.06
CA ALA A 352 -0.68 -25.00 9.71
C ALA A 352 -0.55 -25.78 8.38
N ALA A 353 -0.45 -27.10 8.48
CA ALA A 353 -0.82 -28.01 7.40
C ALA A 353 -2.30 -28.37 7.56
N PHE A 354 -3.21 -27.57 7.01
CA PHE A 354 -4.59 -28.01 6.82
C PHE A 354 -4.68 -28.80 5.50
N VAL A 355 -4.73 -30.12 5.61
CA VAL A 355 -5.30 -30.98 4.57
C VAL A 355 -6.78 -31.12 4.90
N ALA A 356 -7.62 -30.20 4.40
CA ALA A 356 -9.05 -30.40 4.40
C ALA A 356 -9.45 -31.09 3.10
N SER A 357 -9.57 -32.41 3.14
CA SER A 357 -10.40 -33.14 2.20
C SER A 357 -11.87 -32.90 2.56
N HIS A 358 -12.62 -32.13 1.76
CA HIS A 358 -14.00 -32.46 1.40
C HIS A 358 -14.51 -31.58 0.28
N ALA A 359 -14.92 -32.26 -0.79
CA ALA A 359 -15.77 -31.75 -1.83
C ALA A 359 -17.21 -31.69 -1.29
N THR A 360 -17.88 -30.56 -1.46
CA THR A 360 -19.31 -30.50 -1.80
C THR A 360 -19.56 -29.24 -2.61
N HIS A 361 -19.71 -29.40 -3.92
CA HIS A 361 -20.40 -28.44 -4.76
C HIS A 361 -21.87 -28.33 -4.32
N PRO A 362 -22.51 -27.15 -4.31
CA PRO A 362 -23.95 -27.08 -4.49
C PRO A 362 -24.27 -27.43 -5.94
N THR A 363 -24.88 -28.59 -6.14
CA THR A 363 -25.46 -29.01 -7.40
C THR A 363 -26.53 -28.01 -7.85
N HIS A 364 -26.33 -27.36 -9.00
CA HIS A 364 -27.42 -26.76 -9.76
C HIS A 364 -28.34 -27.87 -10.28
N THR A 365 -29.43 -28.14 -9.55
CA THR A 365 -30.58 -28.84 -10.13
C THR A 365 -31.42 -27.82 -10.88
N THR A 366 -31.40 -27.91 -12.20
CA THR A 366 -32.47 -27.43 -13.08
C THR A 366 -33.82 -27.94 -12.58
N LYS A 367 -34.71 -27.02 -12.19
CA LYS A 367 -36.15 -27.28 -12.21
C LYS A 367 -36.77 -26.33 -13.23
N LYS A 368 -37.29 -26.92 -14.31
CA LYS A 368 -38.34 -26.33 -15.14
C LYS A 368 -39.52 -25.98 -14.23
N TRP A 369 -39.98 -24.75 -14.31
CA TRP A 369 -41.39 -24.37 -14.54
C TRP A 369 -41.38 -23.03 -15.28
#